data_AF-A0A9D6VLS9-F1
#
_entry.id   AF-A0A9D6VLS9-F1
#
_cell.length_a   1.000
_cell.length_b   1.000
_cell.length_c   1.000
_cell.angle_alpha   90.00
_cell.angle_beta   90.00
_cell.angle_gamma   90.00
#
_symmetry.space_group_name_H-M   'P 1'
#
loop_
_entity.id
_entity.type
_entity.pdbx_description
1 polymer ?
#
loop_
_entity_poly.entity_id
_entity_poly.type
_entity_poly.pdbx_seq_one_letter_code
_entity_poly.pdbx_strand_id
1 'polypeptide(L)'
;KKIEQSRIAFLAELSPGLSVVSDNDHFHLSIAIAKVHDEKSVQKEVTKIVDAVKALGKPNKIEKISKEIAHEDPKQVAALSSTSKHLATLNGLWGLVKWPLVNPKNIRDKIYVILQQNGKHMHFNEIAAAIKKSEFKRKDVTTQAIHNELIKDGRFVLIGRGIYALKEWGYKKGTVADIITEVLKEAGEPLHRDEIVKRVLKSRYVKETTILLNLQGKPQFQRTAKATYALAE
;
A
#
# COMPACT_ATOMS: atom_id res chain seq x y z
N LYS A 1 17.62 25.08 8.29
CA LYS A 1 16.74 24.74 7.14
C LYS A 1 15.95 25.91 6.57
N LYS A 2 14.90 26.47 7.21
CA LYS A 2 14.11 27.57 6.56
C LYS A 2 14.93 28.84 6.24
N ILE A 3 15.79 29.29 7.15
CA ILE A 3 16.63 30.48 6.95
C ILE A 3 17.63 30.28 5.80
N GLU A 4 18.21 29.08 5.67
CA GLU A 4 19.15 28.76 4.58
C GLU A 4 18.45 28.74 3.22
N GLN A 5 17.23 28.19 3.16
CA GLN A 5 16.41 28.22 1.94
C GLN A 5 16.10 29.64 1.48
N SER A 6 15.75 30.54 2.41
CA SER A 6 15.51 31.96 2.08
C SER A 6 16.77 32.67 1.58
N ARG A 7 17.95 32.37 2.13
CA ARG A 7 19.22 32.94 1.66
C ARG A 7 19.57 32.47 0.25
N ILE A 8 19.34 31.18 -0.05
CA ILE A 8 19.58 30.62 -1.38
C ILE A 8 18.59 31.23 -2.40
N ALA A 9 17.32 31.40 -2.04
CA ALA A 9 16.34 32.07 -2.91
C ALA A 9 16.75 33.50 -3.23
N PHE A 10 17.17 34.26 -2.23
CA PHE A 10 17.62 35.65 -2.42
C PHE A 10 18.83 35.73 -3.35
N LEU A 11 19.83 34.85 -3.18
CA LEU A 11 20.97 34.78 -4.09
C LEU A 11 20.57 34.38 -5.52
N ALA A 12 19.55 33.54 -5.67
CA ALA A 12 19.04 33.13 -6.96
C ALA A 12 18.24 34.25 -7.67
N GLU A 13 17.49 35.07 -6.93
CA GLU A 13 16.80 36.26 -7.47
C GLU A 13 17.77 37.31 -8.02
N LEU A 14 18.96 37.43 -7.41
CA LEU A 14 20.02 38.33 -7.87
C LEU A 14 20.74 37.81 -9.14
N SER A 15 20.51 36.56 -9.55
CA SER A 15 21.16 35.96 -10.71
C SER A 15 20.26 36.02 -11.95
N PRO A 16 20.62 36.78 -13.00
CA PRO A 16 19.81 36.88 -14.20
C PRO A 16 19.70 35.58 -15.01
N GLY A 17 20.51 34.56 -14.69
CA GLY A 17 20.46 33.23 -15.30
C GLY A 17 19.47 32.26 -14.65
N LEU A 18 18.84 32.64 -13.53
CA LEU A 18 17.96 31.78 -12.74
C LEU A 18 16.56 32.40 -12.64
N SER A 19 15.54 31.55 -12.68
CA SER A 19 14.16 31.93 -12.43
C SER A 19 13.73 31.31 -11.11
N VAL A 20 13.34 32.13 -10.16
CA VAL A 20 12.88 31.67 -8.84
C VAL A 20 11.37 31.52 -8.87
N VAL A 21 10.89 30.34 -8.52
CA VAL A 21 9.48 30.07 -8.25
C VAL A 21 9.24 30.30 -6.77
N SER A 22 8.43 31.30 -6.46
CA SER A 22 8.09 31.67 -5.09
C SER A 22 7.32 30.57 -4.35
N ASP A 23 7.53 30.48 -3.02
CA ASP A 23 6.72 29.60 -2.17
C ASP A 23 5.32 30.19 -2.04
N ASN A 24 4.31 29.47 -2.52
CA ASN A 24 2.90 29.89 -2.45
C ASN A 24 1.99 28.70 -2.12
N ASP A 25 0.67 28.86 -2.12
CA ASP A 25 -0.25 27.78 -1.73
C ASP A 25 -0.20 26.54 -2.63
N HIS A 26 0.36 26.67 -3.84
CA HIS A 26 0.40 25.61 -4.86
C HIS A 26 1.80 25.05 -5.12
N PHE A 27 2.85 25.83 -4.87
CA PHE A 27 4.22 25.51 -5.24
C PHE A 27 5.18 25.69 -4.06
N HIS A 28 6.17 24.81 -3.99
CA HIS A 28 7.34 24.94 -3.13
C HIS A 28 8.36 25.88 -3.76
N LEU A 29 9.08 26.63 -2.92
CA LEU A 29 10.25 27.41 -3.34
C LEU A 29 11.18 26.55 -4.21
N SER A 30 11.34 26.94 -5.47
CA SER A 30 12.14 26.20 -6.46
C SER A 30 12.93 27.15 -7.35
N ILE A 31 14.03 26.68 -7.92
CA ILE A 31 14.88 27.47 -8.81
C ILE A 31 14.97 26.73 -10.14
N ALA A 32 14.62 27.41 -11.22
CA ALA A 32 14.77 26.94 -12.59
C ALA A 32 15.88 27.72 -13.30
N ILE A 33 16.44 27.14 -14.35
CA ILE A 33 17.38 27.83 -15.23
C ILE A 33 16.55 28.73 -16.15
N ALA A 34 16.75 30.04 -16.09
CA ALA A 34 15.93 31.03 -16.81
C ALA A 34 15.97 30.85 -18.34
N LYS A 35 17.05 30.25 -18.88
CA LYS A 35 17.16 29.90 -20.31
C LYS A 35 16.25 28.75 -20.74
N VAL A 36 15.81 27.90 -19.81
CA VAL A 36 15.05 26.67 -20.11
C VAL A 36 13.59 26.83 -19.71
N HIS A 37 13.31 27.40 -18.53
CA HIS A 37 11.94 27.67 -18.08
C HIS A 37 11.86 29.01 -17.34
N ASP A 38 10.87 29.83 -17.69
CA ASP A 38 10.43 30.96 -16.87
C ASP A 38 9.42 30.50 -15.81
N GLU A 39 9.18 31.33 -14.79
CA GLU A 39 8.26 31.01 -13.69
C GLU A 39 6.88 30.56 -14.20
N LYS A 40 6.36 31.23 -15.24
CA LYS A 40 5.05 30.90 -15.82
C LYS A 40 5.04 29.56 -16.55
N SER A 41 6.11 29.21 -17.27
CA SER A 41 6.24 27.93 -17.95
C SER A 41 6.35 26.79 -16.96
N VAL A 42 7.12 26.95 -15.88
CA VAL A 42 7.17 25.96 -14.78
C VAL A 42 5.77 25.75 -14.20
N GLN A 43 5.04 26.82 -13.87
CA GLN A 43 3.69 26.71 -13.33
C GLN A 43 2.73 26.00 -14.31
N LYS A 44 2.80 26.31 -15.61
CA LYS A 44 1.97 25.67 -16.64
C LYS A 44 2.29 24.18 -16.78
N GLU A 45 3.56 23.81 -16.85
CA GLU A 45 3.98 22.40 -16.98
C GLU A 45 3.60 21.59 -15.75
N VAL A 46 3.82 22.13 -14.56
CA VAL A 46 3.40 21.47 -13.31
C VAL A 46 1.89 21.31 -13.25
N THR A 47 1.12 22.29 -13.72
CA THR A 47 -0.35 22.17 -13.79
C THR A 47 -0.76 21.05 -14.74
N LYS A 48 -0.13 20.94 -15.93
CA LYS A 48 -0.35 19.82 -16.86
C LYS A 48 -0.02 18.47 -16.22
N ILE A 49 1.09 18.38 -15.46
CA ILE A 49 1.45 17.16 -14.73
C ILE A 49 0.38 16.81 -13.70
N VAL A 50 -0.09 17.78 -12.91
CA VAL A 50 -1.14 17.58 -11.91
C VAL A 50 -2.42 17.07 -12.57
N ASP A 51 -2.80 17.61 -13.72
CA ASP A 51 -4.00 17.18 -14.45
C ASP A 51 -3.83 15.80 -15.10
N ALA A 52 -2.65 15.48 -15.63
CA ALA A 52 -2.33 14.13 -16.11
C ALA A 52 -2.40 13.10 -14.96
N VAL A 53 -1.87 13.43 -13.78
CA VAL A 53 -1.99 12.59 -12.59
C VAL A 53 -3.44 12.42 -12.16
N LYS A 54 -4.27 13.48 -12.21
CA LYS A 54 -5.72 13.37 -11.95
C LYS A 54 -6.40 12.46 -12.97
N ALA A 55 -6.10 12.60 -14.25
CA ALA A 55 -6.67 11.80 -15.34
C ALA A 55 -6.33 10.31 -15.21
N LEU A 56 -5.10 9.99 -14.81
CA LEU A 56 -4.67 8.61 -14.58
C LEU A 56 -5.37 7.94 -13.39
N GLY A 57 -5.92 8.71 -12.44
CA GLY A 57 -6.74 8.24 -11.33
C GLY A 57 -6.04 7.32 -10.30
N LYS A 58 -4.79 6.90 -10.56
CA LYS A 58 -3.97 6.05 -9.69
C LYS A 58 -2.52 6.53 -9.68
N PRO A 59 -1.76 6.32 -8.58
CA PRO A 59 -0.34 6.63 -8.56
C PRO A 59 0.41 5.80 -9.59
N ASN A 60 1.30 6.44 -10.33
CA ASN A 60 2.07 5.81 -11.39
C ASN A 60 3.54 6.20 -11.31
N LYS A 61 4.40 5.42 -11.97
CA LYS A 61 5.81 5.76 -12.12
C LYS A 61 5.98 7.04 -12.96
N ILE A 62 7.06 7.77 -12.69
CA ILE A 62 7.39 9.01 -13.40
C ILE A 62 7.48 8.81 -14.92
N GLU A 63 7.96 7.64 -15.37
CA GLU A 63 8.09 7.29 -16.80
C GLU A 63 6.73 7.31 -17.52
N LYS A 64 5.68 6.81 -16.85
CA LYS A 64 4.33 6.78 -17.44
C LYS A 64 3.73 8.18 -17.47
N ILE A 65 3.99 8.99 -16.45
CA ILE A 65 3.58 10.39 -16.40
C ILE A 65 4.29 11.17 -17.51
N SER A 66 5.61 11.00 -17.66
CA SER A 66 6.43 11.62 -18.72
C SER A 66 5.90 11.32 -20.12
N LYS A 67 5.50 10.07 -20.38
CA LYS A 67 4.88 9.66 -21.65
C LYS A 67 3.54 10.35 -21.90
N GLU A 68 2.71 10.48 -20.86
CA GLU A 68 1.39 11.14 -20.96
C GLU A 68 1.52 12.63 -21.29
N ILE A 69 2.54 13.29 -20.74
CA ILE A 69 2.79 14.71 -21.00
C ILE A 69 3.74 14.96 -22.19
N ALA A 70 4.09 13.91 -22.94
CA ALA A 70 5.00 13.95 -24.09
C ALA A 70 6.33 14.70 -23.81
N HIS A 71 6.88 14.53 -22.61
CA HIS A 71 8.10 15.21 -22.17
C HIS A 71 9.28 14.23 -22.22
N GLU A 72 10.41 14.68 -22.76
CA GLU A 72 11.53 13.81 -23.17
C GLU A 72 12.37 13.29 -21.99
N ASP A 73 12.47 14.03 -20.88
CA ASP A 73 13.30 13.65 -19.73
C ASP A 73 12.47 13.38 -18.46
N PRO A 74 12.36 12.11 -18.03
CA PRO A 74 11.70 11.73 -16.78
C PRO A 74 12.29 12.41 -15.54
N LYS A 75 13.58 12.80 -15.55
CA LYS A 75 14.21 13.52 -14.42
C LYS A 75 13.71 14.95 -14.32
N GLN A 76 13.51 15.63 -15.44
CA GLN A 76 12.90 16.96 -15.46
C GLN A 76 11.45 16.90 -14.96
N VAL A 77 10.69 15.89 -15.40
CA VAL A 77 9.32 15.68 -14.91
C VAL A 77 9.31 15.41 -13.40
N ALA A 78 10.27 14.65 -12.86
CA ALA A 78 10.39 14.44 -11.42
C ALA A 78 10.72 15.74 -10.67
N ALA A 79 11.63 16.56 -11.21
CA ALA A 79 11.97 17.86 -10.64
C ALA A 79 10.77 18.81 -10.63
N LEU A 80 10.08 18.96 -11.76
CA LEU A 80 8.86 19.76 -11.89
C LEU A 80 7.75 19.26 -10.94
N SER A 81 7.56 17.94 -10.88
CA SER A 81 6.56 17.35 -9.98
C SER A 81 6.88 17.63 -8.50
N SER A 82 8.17 17.68 -8.12
CA SER A 82 8.60 17.99 -6.75
C SER A 82 8.36 19.44 -6.35
N THR A 83 8.23 20.36 -7.32
CA THR A 83 7.87 21.76 -7.10
C THR A 83 6.40 21.90 -6.68
N SER A 84 5.53 20.93 -7.02
CA SER A 84 4.11 21.00 -6.66
C SER A 84 3.85 20.60 -5.20
N LYS A 85 3.11 21.43 -4.46
CA LYS A 85 2.54 21.07 -3.14
C LYS A 85 1.36 20.11 -3.24
N HIS A 86 0.84 19.87 -4.45
CA HIS A 86 -0.31 18.99 -4.69
C HIS A 86 0.10 17.55 -5.06
N LEU A 87 1.38 17.33 -5.36
CA LEU A 87 1.94 16.03 -5.70
C LEU A 87 2.80 15.50 -4.55
N ALA A 88 2.76 14.18 -4.37
CA ALA A 88 3.60 13.45 -3.45
C ALA A 88 4.24 12.27 -4.17
N THR A 89 5.42 11.91 -3.70
CA THR A 89 6.14 10.72 -4.17
C THR A 89 6.40 9.76 -3.02
N LEU A 90 6.21 8.47 -3.28
CA LEU A 90 6.47 7.37 -2.36
C LEU A 90 6.98 6.17 -3.17
N ASN A 91 8.19 5.72 -2.87
CA ASN A 91 8.86 4.62 -3.58
C ASN A 91 8.90 4.79 -5.11
N GLY A 92 9.08 6.03 -5.59
CA GLY A 92 9.10 6.33 -7.02
C GLY A 92 7.73 6.34 -7.71
N LEU A 93 6.65 6.13 -6.96
CA LEU A 93 5.28 6.37 -7.43
C LEU A 93 4.89 7.81 -7.13
N TRP A 94 4.38 8.49 -8.16
CA TRP A 94 3.88 9.85 -8.10
C TRP A 94 2.37 9.86 -8.12
N GLY A 95 1.78 10.70 -7.29
CA GLY A 95 0.34 10.83 -7.15
C GLY A 95 -0.06 12.10 -6.41
N LEU A 96 -1.36 12.32 -6.27
CA LEU A 96 -1.85 13.47 -5.50
C LEU A 96 -1.53 13.30 -4.01
N VAL A 97 -1.24 14.39 -3.31
CA VAL A 97 -1.01 14.42 -1.84
C VAL A 97 -2.20 13.87 -1.04
N LYS A 98 -3.40 13.90 -1.62
CA LYS A 98 -4.62 13.34 -1.03
C LYS A 98 -4.68 11.81 -1.12
N TRP A 99 -3.88 11.18 -1.99
CA TRP A 99 -3.95 9.74 -2.22
C TRP A 99 -3.20 8.94 -1.15
N PRO A 100 -3.87 7.98 -0.50
CA PRO A 100 -3.30 7.11 0.53
C PRO A 100 -2.00 6.40 0.13
N LEU A 101 -1.90 6.02 -1.13
CA LEU A 101 -0.78 5.25 -1.69
C LEU A 101 0.53 6.02 -1.76
N VAL A 102 0.46 7.36 -1.87
CA VAL A 102 1.66 8.23 -1.96
C VAL A 102 1.86 9.09 -0.72
N ASN A 103 0.81 9.28 0.07
CA ASN A 103 0.89 10.01 1.33
C ASN A 103 0.04 9.33 2.41
N PRO A 104 0.55 8.24 3.00
CA PRO A 104 -0.17 7.49 4.01
C PRO A 104 -0.21 8.28 5.32
N LYS A 105 -1.23 9.13 5.47
CA LYS A 105 -1.46 9.93 6.69
C LYS A 105 -2.00 9.06 7.83
N ASN A 106 -2.95 8.19 7.52
CA ASN A 106 -3.62 7.33 8.49
C ASN A 106 -2.88 6.01 8.69
N ILE A 107 -3.07 5.37 9.84
CA ILE A 107 -2.48 4.07 10.17
C ILE A 107 -2.86 3.00 9.12
N ARG A 108 -4.13 2.98 8.71
CA ARG A 108 -4.65 2.05 7.67
C ARG A 108 -3.90 2.17 6.35
N ASP A 109 -3.67 3.41 5.90
CA ASP A 109 -3.01 3.66 4.63
C ASP A 109 -1.54 3.25 4.69
N LYS A 110 -0.88 3.46 5.85
CA LYS A 110 0.48 2.97 6.10
C LYS A 110 0.55 1.44 6.02
N ILE A 111 -0.41 0.75 6.64
CA ILE A 111 -0.48 -0.71 6.59
C ILE A 111 -0.69 -1.20 5.16
N TYR A 112 -1.60 -0.57 4.42
CA TYR A 112 -1.88 -0.92 3.02
C TYR A 112 -0.63 -0.77 2.15
N VAL A 113 0.09 0.35 2.27
CA VAL A 113 1.33 0.60 1.54
C VAL A 113 2.40 -0.44 1.88
N ILE A 114 2.61 -0.77 3.16
CA ILE A 114 3.59 -1.79 3.57
C ILE A 114 3.23 -3.17 3.04
N LEU A 115 1.96 -3.58 3.13
CA LEU A 115 1.51 -4.87 2.60
C LEU A 115 1.66 -4.93 1.08
N GLN A 116 1.30 -3.85 0.37
CA GLN A 116 1.45 -3.76 -1.08
C GLN A 116 2.93 -3.83 -1.51
N GLN A 117 3.82 -3.16 -0.78
CA GLN A 117 5.26 -3.19 -1.05
C GLN A 117 5.87 -4.58 -0.82
N ASN A 118 5.47 -5.24 0.27
CA ASN A 118 5.96 -6.57 0.59
C ASN A 118 5.40 -7.65 -0.35
N GLY A 119 4.23 -7.40 -0.96
CA GLY A 119 3.59 -8.30 -1.94
C GLY A 119 3.12 -9.64 -1.39
N LYS A 120 3.24 -9.85 -0.08
CA LYS A 120 2.83 -11.06 0.63
C LYS A 120 2.26 -10.72 2.01
N HIS A 121 1.53 -11.67 2.58
CA HIS A 121 0.93 -11.54 3.90
C HIS A 121 2.00 -11.35 4.99
N MET A 122 1.66 -10.61 6.04
CA MET A 122 2.57 -10.30 7.15
C MET A 122 1.89 -10.46 8.48
N HIS A 123 2.67 -10.77 9.52
CA HIS A 123 2.16 -10.73 10.88
C HIS A 123 2.05 -9.27 11.36
N PHE A 124 1.03 -8.93 12.17
CA PHE A 124 0.79 -7.55 12.61
C PHE A 124 2.00 -6.91 13.34
N ASN A 125 2.78 -7.71 14.08
CA ASN A 125 4.04 -7.25 14.68
C ASN A 125 5.10 -6.87 13.63
N GLU A 126 5.20 -7.64 12.55
CA GLU A 126 6.12 -7.35 11.44
C GLU A 126 5.67 -6.11 10.68
N ILE A 127 4.36 -5.94 10.46
CA ILE A 127 3.78 -4.72 9.89
C ILE A 127 4.14 -3.52 10.77
N ALA A 128 3.99 -3.64 12.09
CA ALA A 128 4.36 -2.57 13.01
C ALA A 128 5.85 -2.24 12.98
N ALA A 129 6.72 -3.26 12.90
CA ALA A 129 8.16 -3.06 12.76
C ALA A 129 8.52 -2.40 11.42
N ALA A 130 7.88 -2.80 10.32
CA ALA A 130 8.08 -2.23 9.00
C ALA A 130 7.63 -0.76 8.93
N ILE A 131 6.47 -0.42 9.54
CA ILE A 131 6.00 0.97 9.66
C ILE A 131 6.99 1.80 10.48
N LYS A 132 7.53 1.25 11.58
CA LYS A 132 8.54 1.94 12.41
C LYS A 132 9.85 2.20 11.67
N LYS A 133 10.24 1.32 10.75
CA LYS A 133 11.44 1.47 9.90
C LYS A 133 11.20 2.39 8.69
N SER A 134 9.94 2.64 8.32
CA SER A 134 9.58 3.44 7.15
C SER A 134 9.74 4.95 7.38
N GLU A 135 9.96 5.71 6.30
CA GLU A 135 10.10 7.17 6.34
C GLU A 135 8.80 7.91 6.72
N PHE A 136 7.66 7.21 6.77
CA PHE A 136 6.34 7.78 7.09
C PHE A 136 6.02 7.74 8.59
N LYS A 137 7.03 7.58 9.46
CA LYS A 137 6.93 7.50 10.93
C LYS A 137 6.57 8.83 11.62
N ARG A 138 5.90 9.77 10.93
CA ARG A 138 5.56 11.11 11.47
C ARG A 138 4.78 11.09 12.81
N LYS A 139 4.16 9.96 13.15
CA LYS A 139 3.62 9.66 14.49
C LYS A 139 3.96 8.22 14.86
N ASP A 140 4.45 8.01 16.08
CA ASP A 140 4.63 6.67 16.63
C ASP A 140 3.28 5.97 16.71
N VAL A 141 3.18 4.82 16.05
CA VAL A 141 1.98 3.98 16.06
C VAL A 141 2.28 2.77 16.95
N THR A 142 1.42 2.53 17.93
CA THR A 142 1.51 1.33 18.77
C THR A 142 1.08 0.09 17.97
N THR A 143 1.66 -1.06 18.29
CA THR A 143 1.29 -2.36 17.69
C THR A 143 -0.20 -2.66 17.90
N GLN A 144 -0.75 -2.25 19.04
CA GLN A 144 -2.15 -2.43 19.38
C GLN A 144 -3.09 -1.56 18.54
N ALA A 145 -2.71 -0.31 18.26
CA ALA A 145 -3.47 0.54 17.34
C ALA A 145 -3.48 -0.08 15.92
N ILE A 146 -2.36 -0.62 15.46
CA ILE A 146 -2.28 -1.32 14.16
C ILE A 146 -3.21 -2.53 14.14
N HIS A 147 -3.22 -3.35 15.20
CA HIS A 147 -4.10 -4.50 15.29
C HIS A 147 -5.59 -4.11 15.26
N ASN A 148 -5.98 -3.05 15.98
CA ASN A 148 -7.36 -2.56 15.98
C ASN A 148 -7.78 -2.02 14.60
N GLU A 149 -6.90 -1.27 13.93
CA GLU A 149 -7.17 -0.74 12.58
C GLU A 149 -7.23 -1.86 11.53
N LEU A 150 -6.41 -2.91 11.66
CA LEU A 150 -6.44 -4.10 10.81
C LEU A 150 -7.76 -4.88 10.93
N ILE A 151 -8.38 -4.89 12.11
CA ILE A 151 -9.69 -5.53 12.33
C ILE A 151 -10.83 -4.66 11.80
N LYS A 152 -10.72 -3.34 11.97
CA LYS A 152 -11.78 -2.38 11.63
C LYS A 152 -11.93 -2.17 10.13
N ASP A 153 -10.85 -2.25 9.36
CA ASP A 153 -10.87 -1.98 7.92
C ASP A 153 -11.09 -3.26 7.10
N GLY A 154 -12.14 -3.25 6.27
CA GLY A 154 -12.51 -4.39 5.42
C GLY A 154 -11.55 -4.68 4.25
N ARG A 155 -10.53 -3.83 4.03
CA ARG A 155 -9.47 -4.07 3.04
C ARG A 155 -8.48 -5.14 3.48
N PHE A 156 -8.39 -5.42 4.79
CA PHE A 156 -7.50 -6.43 5.34
C PHE A 156 -8.26 -7.70 5.73
N VAL A 157 -7.66 -8.85 5.45
CA VAL A 157 -8.23 -10.16 5.78
C VAL A 157 -7.28 -10.88 6.73
N LEU A 158 -7.81 -11.34 7.86
CA LEU A 158 -7.09 -12.18 8.81
C LEU A 158 -7.00 -13.60 8.25
N ILE A 159 -5.83 -14.00 7.76
CA ILE A 159 -5.61 -15.32 7.17
C ILE A 159 -4.95 -16.31 8.14
N GLY A 160 -4.53 -15.88 9.32
CA GLY A 160 -3.95 -16.75 10.34
C GLY A 160 -3.86 -16.04 11.67
N ARG A 161 -3.32 -16.68 12.71
CA ARG A 161 -3.14 -16.05 14.02
C ARG A 161 -2.21 -14.84 13.90
N GLY A 162 -2.81 -13.65 13.89
CA GLY A 162 -2.10 -12.39 13.71
C GLY A 162 -1.55 -12.13 12.30
N ILE A 163 -1.86 -12.97 11.30
CA ILE A 163 -1.38 -12.80 9.92
C ILE A 163 -2.47 -12.14 9.08
N TYR A 164 -2.11 -11.03 8.44
CA TYR A 164 -3.00 -10.23 7.62
C TYR A 164 -2.54 -10.19 6.17
N ALA A 165 -3.52 -10.18 5.27
CA ALA A 165 -3.35 -10.07 3.83
C ALA A 165 -4.29 -9.00 3.25
N LEU A 166 -4.01 -8.54 2.04
CA LEU A 166 -4.92 -7.66 1.31
C LEU A 166 -6.08 -8.48 0.73
N LYS A 167 -7.30 -7.94 0.83
CA LYS A 167 -8.50 -8.55 0.25
C LYS A 167 -8.39 -8.71 -1.28
N GLU A 168 -7.71 -7.76 -1.93
CA GLU A 168 -7.48 -7.76 -3.39
C GLU A 168 -6.66 -8.96 -3.89
N TRP A 169 -5.94 -9.65 -3.01
CA TRP A 169 -5.21 -10.88 -3.35
C TRP A 169 -6.11 -12.13 -3.39
N GLY A 170 -7.42 -11.98 -3.18
CA GLY A 170 -8.39 -13.07 -3.30
C GLY A 170 -8.57 -13.92 -2.04
N TYR A 171 -7.98 -13.52 -0.91
CA TYR A 171 -8.17 -14.24 0.35
C TYR A 171 -9.61 -14.07 0.89
N LYS A 172 -10.28 -15.20 1.16
CA LYS A 172 -11.60 -15.20 1.80
C LYS A 172 -11.49 -14.97 3.31
N LYS A 173 -12.45 -14.23 3.85
CA LYS A 173 -12.66 -14.07 5.30
C LYS A 173 -13.34 -15.32 5.85
N GLY A 174 -12.82 -15.87 6.94
CA GLY A 174 -13.40 -17.03 7.61
C GLY A 174 -12.44 -17.61 8.64
N THR A 175 -12.89 -18.59 9.40
CA THR A 175 -12.06 -19.42 10.28
C THR A 175 -11.50 -20.63 9.51
N VAL A 176 -10.58 -21.38 10.13
CA VAL A 176 -10.10 -22.63 9.54
C VAL A 176 -11.25 -23.63 9.39
N ALA A 177 -12.19 -23.63 10.35
CA ALA A 177 -13.38 -24.45 10.31
C ALA A 177 -14.26 -24.11 9.10
N ASP A 178 -14.52 -22.83 8.83
CA ASP A 178 -15.37 -22.43 7.70
C ASP A 178 -14.81 -22.92 6.35
N ILE A 179 -13.47 -22.93 6.20
CA ILE A 179 -12.81 -23.43 5.00
C ILE A 179 -12.86 -24.95 4.91
N ILE A 180 -12.67 -25.66 6.03
CA ILE A 180 -12.84 -27.12 6.06
C ILE A 180 -14.29 -27.46 5.66
N THR A 181 -15.27 -26.70 6.15
CA THR A 181 -16.67 -26.85 5.77
C THR A 181 -16.91 -26.60 4.29
N GLU A 182 -16.35 -25.52 3.71
CA GLU A 182 -16.42 -25.29 2.26
C GLU A 182 -15.80 -26.46 1.48
N VAL A 183 -14.62 -26.93 1.87
CA VAL A 183 -13.92 -28.05 1.21
C VAL A 183 -14.74 -29.35 1.27
N LEU A 184 -15.36 -29.65 2.41
CA LEU A 184 -16.22 -30.83 2.57
C LEU A 184 -17.54 -30.69 1.79
N LYS A 185 -18.13 -29.49 1.75
CA LYS A 185 -19.33 -29.22 0.93
C LYS A 185 -19.05 -29.33 -0.57
N GLU A 186 -17.93 -28.80 -1.04
CA GLU A 186 -17.50 -28.88 -2.43
C GLU A 186 -17.17 -30.31 -2.86
N ALA A 187 -16.60 -31.11 -1.94
CA ALA A 187 -16.33 -32.52 -2.20
C ALA A 187 -17.61 -33.36 -2.26
N GLY A 188 -18.62 -33.02 -1.44
CA GLY A 188 -19.87 -33.78 -1.35
C GLY A 188 -19.71 -35.18 -0.72
N GLU A 189 -18.50 -35.55 -0.32
CA GLU A 189 -18.15 -36.86 0.23
C GLU A 189 -17.20 -36.74 1.44
N PRO A 190 -17.16 -37.76 2.33
CA PRO A 190 -16.20 -37.79 3.43
C PRO A 190 -14.76 -37.86 2.91
N LEU A 191 -13.92 -36.91 3.31
CA LEU A 191 -12.53 -36.84 2.86
C LEU A 191 -11.54 -37.36 3.90
N HIS A 192 -10.44 -37.94 3.43
CA HIS A 192 -9.32 -38.29 4.29
C HIS A 192 -8.63 -37.04 4.83
N ARG A 193 -8.16 -37.12 6.08
CA ARG A 193 -7.48 -36.05 6.82
C ARG A 193 -6.41 -35.35 5.99
N ASP A 194 -5.54 -36.13 5.35
CA ASP A 194 -4.40 -35.58 4.59
C ASP A 194 -4.86 -34.85 3.31
N GLU A 195 -5.98 -35.28 2.73
CA GLU A 195 -6.58 -34.61 1.58
C GLU A 195 -7.24 -33.29 1.97
N ILE A 196 -7.94 -33.26 3.11
CA ILE A 196 -8.46 -32.02 3.69
C ILE A 196 -7.31 -31.05 3.97
N VAL A 197 -6.23 -31.51 4.59
CA VAL A 197 -5.03 -30.68 4.84
C VAL A 197 -4.49 -30.11 3.55
N LYS A 198 -4.31 -30.92 2.50
CA LYS A 198 -3.80 -30.47 1.20
C LYS A 198 -4.71 -29.43 0.54
N ARG A 199 -6.04 -29.60 0.59
CA ARG A 199 -7.01 -28.65 0.03
C ARG A 199 -7.06 -27.34 0.83
N VAL A 200 -7.03 -27.41 2.16
CA VAL A 200 -7.04 -26.23 3.04
C VAL A 200 -5.73 -25.43 2.92
N LEU A 201 -4.58 -26.09 2.81
CA LEU A 201 -3.28 -25.42 2.63
C LEU A 201 -3.19 -24.67 1.29
N LYS A 202 -3.90 -25.12 0.24
CA LYS A 202 -4.02 -24.36 -1.02
C LYS A 202 -4.81 -23.08 -0.85
N SER A 203 -5.87 -23.12 -0.05
CA SER A 203 -6.77 -21.96 0.15
C SER A 203 -6.26 -20.99 1.21
N ARG A 204 -5.46 -21.43 2.18
CA ARG A 204 -5.02 -20.60 3.30
C ARG A 204 -3.70 -21.02 3.92
N TYR A 205 -2.92 -20.04 4.35
CA TYR A 205 -1.67 -20.23 5.08
C TYR A 205 -1.90 -20.53 6.57
N VAL A 206 -1.96 -21.82 6.91
CA VAL A 206 -2.12 -22.31 8.29
C VAL A 206 -1.22 -23.50 8.56
N LYS A 207 -0.88 -23.74 9.84
CA LYS A 207 -0.13 -24.94 10.22
C LYS A 207 -1.03 -26.17 10.15
N GLU A 208 -0.49 -27.29 9.71
CA GLU A 208 -1.20 -28.58 9.65
C GLU A 208 -1.80 -28.95 11.02
N THR A 209 -1.04 -28.77 12.10
CA THR A 209 -1.51 -29.01 13.48
C THR A 209 -2.79 -28.24 13.81
N THR A 210 -2.96 -27.03 13.27
CA THR A 210 -4.16 -26.22 13.50
C THR A 210 -5.36 -26.77 12.74
N ILE A 211 -5.16 -27.32 11.54
CA ILE A 211 -6.20 -28.00 10.76
C ILE A 211 -6.66 -29.25 11.51
N LEU A 212 -5.70 -30.06 11.97
CA LEU A 212 -5.97 -31.28 12.74
C LEU A 212 -6.73 -31.01 14.04
N LEU A 213 -6.33 -29.96 14.76
CA LEU A 213 -7.00 -29.55 15.99
C LEU A 213 -8.45 -29.10 15.73
N ASN A 214 -8.71 -28.40 14.62
CA ASN A 214 -10.08 -28.02 14.26
C ASN A 214 -10.94 -29.23 13.87
N LEU A 215 -10.38 -30.20 13.13
CA LEU A 215 -11.06 -31.44 12.77
C LEU A 215 -11.44 -32.30 13.98
N GLN A 216 -10.62 -32.29 15.04
CA GLN A 216 -10.90 -33.05 16.27
C GLN A 216 -11.71 -32.27 17.31
N GLY A 217 -11.55 -30.96 17.36
CA GLY A 217 -12.09 -30.12 18.44
C GLY A 217 -13.41 -29.42 18.12
N LYS A 218 -13.90 -29.46 16.87
CA LYS A 218 -15.17 -28.82 16.49
C LYS A 218 -16.27 -29.85 16.29
N PRO A 219 -17.46 -29.64 16.89
CA PRO A 219 -18.60 -30.56 16.74
C PRO A 219 -19.16 -30.61 15.31
N GLN A 220 -18.77 -29.66 14.47
CA GLN A 220 -19.19 -29.54 13.07
C GLN A 220 -18.59 -30.62 12.15
N PHE A 221 -17.53 -31.31 12.61
CA PHE A 221 -16.85 -32.35 11.84
C PHE A 221 -17.01 -33.69 12.55
N GLN A 222 -17.61 -34.66 11.87
CA GLN A 222 -17.77 -36.01 12.38
C GLN A 222 -16.78 -36.94 11.69
N ARG A 223 -16.14 -37.79 12.48
CA ARG A 223 -15.28 -38.85 11.94
C ARG A 223 -16.16 -40.03 11.53
N THR A 224 -16.20 -40.32 10.23
CA THR A 224 -17.01 -41.41 9.66
C THR A 224 -16.22 -42.71 9.51
N ALA A 225 -14.89 -42.63 9.33
CA ALA A 225 -14.03 -43.80 9.21
C ALA A 225 -12.59 -43.53 9.69
N LYS A 226 -11.65 -44.45 9.42
CA LYS A 226 -10.25 -44.31 9.82
C LYS A 226 -9.63 -43.09 9.11
N ALA A 227 -9.39 -42.03 9.88
CA ALA A 227 -8.89 -40.74 9.40
C ALA A 227 -9.73 -40.08 8.30
N THR A 228 -11.03 -40.41 8.20
CA THR A 228 -11.98 -39.78 7.27
C THR A 228 -12.99 -38.94 8.03
N TYR A 229 -13.24 -37.73 7.54
CA TYR A 229 -14.13 -36.74 8.16
C TYR A 229 -15.23 -36.31 7.20
N ALA A 230 -16.43 -36.12 7.74
CA ALA A 230 -17.58 -35.53 7.06
C ALA A 230 -18.14 -34.36 7.88
N LEU A 231 -19.07 -33.62 7.28
CA LEU A 231 -19.86 -32.64 8.02
C LEU A 231 -20.83 -33.37 8.95
N ALA A 232 -20.89 -32.94 10.21
CA ALA A 232 -21.94 -33.37 11.11
C ALA A 232 -23.27 -32.73 10.64
N GLU A 233 -24.34 -33.52 10.60
CA GLU A 233 -25.72 -33.02 10.43
C GLU A 233 -26.13 -32.13 11.60
#